data_AF-A0A5C6SHW9-F1
#
_entry.id   AF-A0A5C6SHW9-F1
#
_cell.length_a   1.000
_cell.length_b   1.000
_cell.length_c   1.000
_cell.angle_alpha   90.00
_cell.angle_beta   90.00
_cell.angle_gamma   90.00
#
_symmetry.space_group_name_H-M   'P 1'
#
loop_
_entity.id
_entity.type
_entity.pdbx_description
1 polymer ?
#
loop_
_entity_poly.entity_id
_entity_poly.type
_entity_poly.pdbx_seq_one_letter_code
_entity_poly.pdbx_strand_id
1 'polypeptide(L)'
;RLAAPSWKAAKGILKTKIRDNAKKQQKLTDEKVAAYQKLKEVAVAGLQEKLKSLEVEVRRSIDNSKKQEEQSIKHQKSEHKRAKSSRSPKKKRQYSKTSCRTPFTTWKVKLDARKNMYDDMNSAYTVHLKLTLGTSFGILGSSFNASTDLFRAILCGDLDGDSLKDSGRWDRIGDHSAIQRMIPLSVSNSAPAKQMRAIAGLAMYSRGLDEFAFQPS
;
A
#
# COMPACT_ATOMS: atom_id res chain seq x y z
N ARG A 1 -37.14 -47.53 -68.58
CA ARG A 1 -37.38 -48.28 -67.33
C ARG A 1 -36.04 -48.41 -66.60
N LEU A 2 -35.77 -47.58 -65.60
CA LEU A 2 -34.54 -47.68 -64.81
C LEU A 2 -34.70 -48.85 -63.83
N ALA A 3 -33.86 -49.88 -63.98
CA ALA A 3 -33.91 -51.07 -63.13
C ALA A 3 -33.51 -50.73 -61.70
N ALA A 4 -34.39 -51.01 -60.74
CA ALA A 4 -34.09 -50.85 -59.33
C ALA A 4 -32.92 -51.78 -58.93
N PRO A 5 -31.93 -51.30 -58.16
CA PRO A 5 -30.82 -52.14 -57.74
C PRO A 5 -31.31 -53.33 -56.91
N SER A 6 -30.78 -54.52 -57.20
CA SER A 6 -30.98 -55.72 -56.39
C SER A 6 -30.69 -55.42 -54.91
N TRP A 7 -31.60 -55.84 -54.02
CA TRP A 7 -31.51 -55.68 -52.57
C TRP A 7 -30.14 -56.09 -51.98
N LYS A 8 -29.47 -57.07 -52.60
CA LYS A 8 -28.12 -57.51 -52.22
C LYS A 8 -27.06 -56.41 -52.44
N ALA A 9 -27.14 -55.68 -53.55
CA ALA A 9 -26.22 -54.58 -53.87
C ALA A 9 -26.43 -53.39 -52.92
N ALA A 10 -27.68 -53.02 -52.65
CA ALA A 10 -28.01 -51.95 -51.71
C ALA A 10 -27.50 -52.25 -50.28
N LYS A 11 -27.63 -53.51 -49.83
CA LYS A 11 -27.11 -53.96 -48.53
C LYS A 11 -25.58 -53.91 -48.45
N GLY A 12 -24.88 -54.20 -49.54
CA GLY A 12 -23.42 -54.07 -49.64
C GLY A 12 -22.96 -52.61 -49.46
N ILE A 13 -23.60 -51.68 -50.18
CA ILE A 13 -23.31 -50.24 -50.12
C ILE A 13 -23.58 -49.67 -48.73
N LEU A 14 -24.64 -50.12 -48.06
CA LEU A 14 -24.95 -49.67 -46.70
C LEU A 14 -23.89 -50.13 -45.70
N LYS A 15 -23.43 -51.38 -45.80
CA LYS A 15 -22.39 -51.92 -44.92
C LYS A 15 -21.05 -51.19 -45.09
N THR A 16 -20.66 -50.83 -46.31
CA THR A 16 -19.44 -50.05 -46.55
C THR A 16 -19.56 -48.64 -45.98
N LYS A 17 -20.69 -47.96 -46.19
CA LYS A 17 -20.95 -46.64 -45.57
C LYS A 17 -20.89 -46.66 -44.05
N ILE A 18 -21.44 -47.68 -43.39
CA ILE A 18 -21.37 -47.83 -41.92
C ILE A 18 -19.91 -47.97 -41.48
N ARG A 19 -19.13 -48.80 -42.16
CA ARG A 19 -17.71 -49.01 -41.85
C ARG A 19 -16.89 -47.73 -42.04
N ASP A 20 -17.13 -47.01 -43.13
CA ASP A 20 -16.42 -45.77 -43.43
C ASP A 20 -16.79 -44.66 -42.44
N ASN A 21 -18.04 -44.60 -42.00
CA ASN A 21 -18.46 -43.65 -40.97
C ASN A 21 -17.84 -43.98 -39.60
N ALA A 22 -17.76 -45.25 -39.23
CA ALA A 22 -17.09 -45.69 -38.01
C ALA A 22 -15.59 -45.32 -38.02
N LYS A 23 -14.90 -45.53 -39.16
CA LYS A 23 -13.51 -45.09 -39.33
C LYS A 23 -13.33 -43.58 -39.20
N LYS A 24 -14.25 -42.79 -39.77
CA LYS A 24 -14.23 -41.33 -39.64
C LYS A 24 -14.44 -40.88 -38.20
N GLN A 25 -15.35 -41.51 -37.46
CA GLN A 25 -15.56 -41.20 -36.05
C GLN A 25 -14.35 -41.55 -35.19
N GLN A 26 -13.73 -42.72 -35.42
CA GLN A 26 -12.50 -43.10 -34.72
C GLN A 26 -11.38 -42.10 -34.99
N LYS A 27 -11.19 -41.69 -36.25
CA LYS A 27 -10.18 -40.69 -36.61
C LYS A 27 -10.43 -39.36 -35.90
N LEU A 28 -11.68 -38.91 -35.83
CA LEU A 28 -12.06 -37.69 -35.11
C LEU A 28 -11.84 -37.80 -33.59
N THR A 29 -12.06 -38.96 -32.98
CA THR A 29 -11.77 -39.15 -31.56
C THR A 29 -10.26 -39.13 -31.29
N ASP A 30 -9.48 -39.78 -32.14
CA ASP A 30 -8.02 -39.83 -32.00
C ASP A 30 -7.40 -38.43 -32.18
N GLU A 31 -7.87 -37.66 -33.18
CA GLU A 31 -7.45 -36.26 -33.40
C GLU A 31 -7.81 -35.35 -32.22
N LYS A 32 -9.00 -35.52 -31.62
CA LYS A 32 -9.39 -34.77 -30.42
C LYS A 32 -8.47 -35.09 -29.25
N VAL A 33 -8.18 -36.37 -28.99
CA VAL A 33 -7.28 -36.77 -27.91
C VAL A 33 -5.88 -36.19 -28.11
N ALA A 34 -5.34 -36.26 -29.33
CA ALA A 34 -4.04 -35.68 -29.66
C ALA A 34 -4.01 -34.15 -29.48
N ALA A 35 -5.08 -33.45 -29.87
CA ALA A 35 -5.18 -31.99 -29.67
C ALA A 35 -5.22 -31.62 -28.18
N TYR A 36 -5.98 -32.36 -27.37
CA TYR A 36 -6.03 -32.13 -25.92
C TYR A 36 -4.68 -32.39 -25.24
N GLN A 37 -3.95 -33.42 -25.65
CA GLN A 37 -2.61 -33.71 -25.12
C GLN A 37 -1.64 -32.58 -25.44
N LYS A 38 -1.60 -32.11 -26.69
CA LYS A 38 -0.76 -30.98 -27.10
C LYS A 38 -1.09 -29.70 -26.33
N LEU A 39 -2.38 -29.40 -26.14
CA LEU A 39 -2.81 -28.23 -25.37
C LEU A 39 -2.34 -28.33 -23.91
N LYS A 40 -2.44 -29.51 -23.31
CA LYS A 40 -1.98 -29.76 -21.95
C LYS A 40 -0.46 -29.59 -21.83
N GLU A 41 0.31 -30.12 -22.77
CA GLU A 41 1.77 -29.97 -22.78
C GLU A 41 2.21 -28.52 -22.90
N VAL A 42 1.60 -27.75 -23.80
CA VAL A 42 1.87 -26.31 -23.98
C VAL A 42 1.52 -25.53 -22.71
N ALA A 43 0.37 -25.81 -22.09
CA ALA A 43 -0.03 -25.15 -20.85
C ALA A 43 0.90 -25.49 -19.69
N VAL A 44 1.33 -26.75 -19.56
CA VAL A 44 2.27 -27.19 -18.51
C VAL A 44 3.64 -26.54 -18.71
N ALA A 45 4.16 -26.50 -19.95
CA ALA A 45 5.44 -25.86 -20.25
C ALA A 45 5.40 -24.35 -19.91
N GLY A 46 4.34 -23.65 -20.31
CA GLY A 46 4.17 -22.23 -20.00
C GLY A 46 4.05 -21.94 -18.50
N LEU A 47 3.37 -22.81 -17.74
CA LEU A 47 3.29 -22.68 -16.28
C LEU A 47 4.64 -22.96 -15.60
N GLN A 48 5.40 -23.95 -16.08
CA GLN A 48 6.74 -24.25 -15.56
C GLN A 48 7.72 -23.10 -15.79
N GLU A 49 7.67 -22.45 -16.94
CA GLU A 49 8.51 -21.29 -17.24
C GLU A 49 8.19 -20.11 -16.30
N LYS A 50 6.90 -19.82 -16.09
CA LYS A 50 6.45 -18.79 -15.13
C LYS A 50 6.88 -19.10 -13.70
N LEU A 51 6.80 -20.37 -13.28
CA LEU A 51 7.27 -20.79 -11.95
C LEU A 51 8.77 -20.57 -11.78
N LYS A 52 9.59 -20.94 -12.77
CA LYS A 52 11.04 -20.69 -12.74
C LYS A 52 11.37 -19.20 -12.73
N SER A 53 10.67 -18.40 -13.53
CA SER A 53 10.84 -16.95 -13.55
C SER A 53 10.52 -16.33 -12.18
N LEU A 54 9.41 -16.75 -11.56
CA LEU A 54 8.99 -16.25 -10.26
C LEU A 54 9.94 -16.69 -9.15
N GLU A 55 10.49 -17.91 -9.21
CA GLU A 55 11.50 -18.38 -8.26
C GLU A 55 12.77 -17.52 -8.30
N VAL A 56 13.23 -17.16 -9.50
CA VAL A 56 14.39 -16.26 -9.68
C VAL A 56 14.10 -14.87 -9.13
N GLU A 57 12.91 -14.33 -9.38
CA GLU A 57 12.47 -13.01 -8.87
C GLU A 57 12.44 -12.99 -7.33
N VAL A 58 11.88 -14.03 -6.71
CA VAL A 58 11.82 -14.16 -5.24
C VAL A 58 13.22 -14.23 -4.64
N ARG A 59 14.13 -15.02 -5.23
CA ARG A 59 15.53 -15.08 -4.78
C ARG A 59 16.22 -13.71 -4.87
N ARG A 60 16.04 -12.99 -5.98
CA ARG A 60 16.58 -11.62 -6.16
C ARG A 60 16.02 -10.65 -5.12
N SER A 61 14.72 -10.72 -4.82
CA SER A 61 14.08 -9.88 -3.80
C SER A 61 14.65 -10.14 -2.41
N ILE A 62 14.87 -11.41 -2.04
CA ILE A 62 15.48 -11.79 -0.77
C ILE A 62 16.90 -11.22 -0.65
N ASP A 63 17.72 -11.35 -1.70
CA ASP A 63 19.09 -10.84 -1.70
C ASP A 63 19.16 -9.32 -1.61
N ASN A 64 18.25 -8.61 -2.29
CA ASN A 64 18.15 -7.16 -2.20
C ASN A 64 17.72 -6.70 -0.80
N SER A 65 16.74 -7.38 -0.19
CA SER A 65 16.32 -7.09 1.18
C SER A 65 17.46 -7.27 2.17
N LYS A 66 18.24 -8.35 2.06
CA LYS A 66 19.41 -8.58 2.93
C LYS A 66 20.47 -7.48 2.78
N LYS A 67 20.76 -7.05 1.55
CA LYS A 67 21.69 -5.93 1.29
C LYS A 67 21.22 -4.63 1.93
N GLN A 68 19.92 -4.34 1.85
CA GLN A 68 19.34 -3.14 2.45
C GLN A 68 19.40 -3.18 3.98
N GLU A 69 19.15 -4.35 4.58
CA GLU A 69 19.27 -4.54 6.03
C GLU A 69 20.72 -4.34 6.51
N GLU A 70 21.70 -4.92 5.82
CA GLU A 70 23.12 -4.73 6.13
C GLU A 70 23.57 -3.28 6.02
N GLN A 71 23.09 -2.54 5.02
CA GLN A 71 23.38 -1.11 4.87
C GLN A 71 22.78 -0.29 6.02
N SER A 72 21.56 -0.62 6.44
CA SER A 72 20.87 0.03 7.55
C SER A 72 21.62 -0.17 8.87
N ILE A 73 22.09 -1.40 9.13
CA ILE A 73 22.91 -1.73 10.32
C ILE A 73 24.24 -0.97 10.31
N LYS A 74 24.90 -0.83 9.14
CA LYS A 74 26.14 -0.05 9.02
C LYS A 74 25.92 1.43 9.33
N HIS A 75 24.83 2.00 8.83
CA HIS A 75 24.49 3.41 9.06
C HIS A 75 24.18 3.70 10.53
N GLN A 76 23.45 2.81 11.19
CA GLN A 76 23.13 2.95 12.61
C GLN A 76 24.39 2.84 13.50
N LYS A 77 25.34 1.96 13.14
CA LYS A 77 26.63 1.83 13.85
C LYS A 77 27.54 3.05 13.67
N SER A 78 27.54 3.70 12.51
CA SER A 78 28.36 4.90 12.28
C SER A 78 27.81 6.11 13.04
N GLU A 79 26.48 6.26 13.12
CA GLU A 79 25.83 7.30 13.94
C GLU A 79 26.09 7.11 15.43
N HIS A 80 26.02 5.88 15.93
CA HIS A 80 26.27 5.59 17.35
C HIS A 80 27.73 5.86 17.75
N LYS A 81 28.70 5.62 16.85
CA LYS A 81 30.11 6.00 17.07
C LYS A 81 30.31 7.52 17.09
N ARG A 82 29.62 8.26 16.22
CA ARG A 82 29.69 9.73 16.15
C ARG A 82 29.06 10.41 17.38
N ALA A 83 27.99 9.83 17.91
CA ALA A 83 27.37 10.27 19.17
C ALA A 83 28.29 10.06 20.39
N LYS A 84 29.12 9.00 20.40
CA LYS A 84 30.06 8.72 21.49
C LYS A 84 31.32 9.60 21.47
N SER A 85 31.79 10.06 20.32
CA SER A 85 32.99 10.93 20.23
C SER A 85 32.72 12.41 20.57
N SER A 86 31.46 12.83 20.64
CA SER A 86 31.07 14.21 20.98
C SER A 86 30.93 14.49 22.49
N ARG A 87 31.05 13.46 23.34
CA ARG A 87 31.13 13.59 24.81
C ARG A 87 32.59 13.62 25.26
N SER A 88 33.24 14.78 25.20
CA SER A 88 34.53 15.01 25.88
C SER A 88 34.33 15.71 27.24
N PRO A 89 35.25 15.53 28.21
CA PRO A 89 35.07 15.97 29.59
C PRO A 89 35.34 17.47 29.75
N LYS A 90 34.44 18.17 30.45
CA LYS A 90 34.61 19.59 30.85
C LYS A 90 35.88 19.77 31.69
N LYS A 91 36.98 20.23 31.08
CA LYS A 91 38.16 20.72 31.80
C LYS A 91 37.90 22.12 32.35
N LYS A 92 37.99 22.27 33.67
CA LYS A 92 38.03 23.54 34.39
C LYS A 92 39.22 24.36 33.89
N ARG A 93 38.97 25.56 33.36
CA ARG A 93 40.02 26.57 33.09
C ARG A 93 39.69 27.82 33.89
N GLN A 94 40.46 28.00 34.96
CA GLN A 94 40.53 29.18 35.79
C GLN A 94 41.40 30.20 35.02
N TYR A 95 40.81 31.33 34.64
CA TYR A 95 41.55 32.47 34.09
C TYR A 95 41.06 33.78 34.72
N SER A 96 42.03 34.66 34.90
CA SER A 96 42.07 35.90 35.67
C SER A 96 40.94 36.90 35.37
N LYS A 97 40.27 37.34 36.44
CA LYS A 97 39.29 38.43 36.43
C LYS A 97 40.03 39.74 36.70
N THR A 98 40.31 40.57 35.69
CA THR A 98 40.34 42.06 35.76
C THR A 98 40.91 42.68 34.47
N SER A 99 40.20 42.58 33.35
CA SER A 99 40.40 43.54 32.24
C SER A 99 39.23 43.64 31.26
N CYS A 100 38.46 42.57 31.02
CA CYS A 100 37.40 42.56 29.99
C CYS A 100 35.96 42.59 30.53
N ARG A 101 35.68 43.29 31.63
CA ARG A 101 34.37 43.21 32.31
C ARG A 101 33.29 44.12 31.71
N THR A 102 33.67 45.18 31.00
CA THR A 102 32.73 46.21 30.51
C THR A 102 31.98 45.85 29.24
N PRO A 103 32.53 45.15 28.21
CA PRO A 103 31.73 44.82 27.04
C PRO A 103 30.71 43.73 27.38
N PHE A 104 31.13 42.70 28.12
CA PHE A 104 30.29 41.52 28.36
C PHE A 104 29.03 41.83 29.18
N THR A 105 29.08 42.80 30.11
CA THR A 105 27.88 43.26 30.83
C THR A 105 26.94 44.02 29.90
N THR A 106 27.45 44.86 28.99
CA THR A 106 26.63 45.57 28.00
C THR A 106 25.93 44.61 27.03
N TRP A 107 26.65 43.58 26.55
CA TRP A 107 26.07 42.55 25.69
C TRP A 107 24.99 41.75 26.42
N LYS A 108 25.19 41.44 27.71
CA LYS A 108 24.21 40.72 28.52
C LYS A 108 22.93 41.53 28.75
N VAL A 109 23.07 42.82 29.10
CA VAL A 109 21.93 43.74 29.26
C VAL A 109 21.16 43.90 27.95
N LYS A 110 21.85 44.03 26.81
CA LYS A 110 21.19 44.07 25.48
C LYS A 110 20.45 42.78 25.16
N LEU A 111 20.99 41.63 25.54
CA LEU A 111 20.40 40.32 25.28
C LEU A 111 19.17 40.07 26.17
N ASP A 112 19.25 40.47 27.44
CA ASP A 112 18.12 40.43 28.38
C ASP A 112 17.00 41.39 27.96
N ALA A 113 17.34 42.61 27.50
CA ALA A 113 16.35 43.55 26.96
C ALA A 113 15.66 43.02 25.69
N ARG A 114 16.41 42.37 24.78
CA ARG A 114 15.84 41.76 23.58
C ARG A 114 14.95 40.57 23.91
N LYS A 115 15.34 39.77 24.89
CA LYS A 115 14.56 38.63 25.37
C LYS A 115 13.25 39.11 25.99
N ASN A 116 13.30 40.12 26.85
CA ASN A 116 12.11 40.70 27.45
C ASN A 116 11.17 41.31 26.40
N MET A 117 11.71 41.98 25.37
CA MET A 117 10.91 42.52 24.27
C MET A 117 10.24 41.41 23.44
N TYR A 118 10.94 40.28 23.26
CA TYR A 118 10.38 39.11 22.58
C TYR A 118 9.29 38.44 23.43
N ASP A 119 9.51 38.29 24.73
CA ASP A 119 8.54 37.73 25.66
C ASP A 119 7.30 38.65 25.80
N ASP A 120 7.48 39.97 25.77
CA ASP A 120 6.41 40.97 25.84
C ASP A 120 5.58 41.01 24.55
N MET A 121 6.24 41.01 23.37
CA MET A 121 5.55 40.82 22.09
C MET A 121 4.83 39.48 22.04
N ASN A 122 5.47 38.41 22.49
CA ASN A 122 4.84 37.10 22.49
C ASN A 122 3.65 37.06 23.46
N SER A 123 3.70 37.75 24.60
CA SER A 123 2.54 37.83 25.51
C SER A 123 1.41 38.72 24.98
N ALA A 124 1.74 39.80 24.26
CA ALA A 124 0.76 40.74 23.73
C ALA A 124 0.00 40.19 22.51
N TYR A 125 0.67 39.38 21.69
CA TYR A 125 0.09 38.82 20.45
C TYR A 125 -0.31 37.35 20.57
N THR A 126 0.12 36.64 21.61
CA THR A 126 -0.30 35.25 21.84
C THR A 126 -1.45 35.23 22.84
N VAL A 127 -2.68 35.23 22.32
CA VAL A 127 -3.83 34.81 23.11
C VAL A 127 -3.60 33.33 23.43
N HIS A 128 -3.15 33.03 24.65
CA HIS A 128 -3.12 31.67 25.16
C HIS A 128 -4.57 31.20 25.31
N LEU A 129 -5.10 30.60 24.25
CA LEU A 129 -6.36 29.87 24.29
C LEU A 129 -6.19 28.78 25.35
N LYS A 130 -6.79 28.99 26.52
CA LYS A 130 -6.92 27.93 27.53
C LYS A 130 -7.78 26.85 26.89
N LEU A 131 -7.16 25.71 26.59
CA LEU A 131 -7.87 24.52 26.17
C LEU A 131 -8.76 24.08 27.35
N THR A 132 -10.00 24.55 27.38
CA THR A 132 -11.02 23.99 28.27
C THR A 132 -11.36 22.62 27.72
N LEU A 133 -10.62 21.61 28.18
CA LEU A 133 -10.94 20.18 28.07
C LEU A 133 -12.20 19.91 28.91
N GLY A 134 -13.33 20.47 28.48
CA GLY A 134 -14.65 20.19 29.02
C GLY A 134 -15.34 19.08 28.21
N THR A 135 -16.62 18.89 28.50
CA THR A 135 -17.60 17.96 27.87
C THR A 135 -17.48 17.84 26.35
N SER A 136 -16.96 18.87 25.69
CA SER A 136 -16.59 18.91 24.27
C SER A 136 -15.64 17.77 23.84
N PHE A 137 -14.65 17.38 24.65
CA PHE A 137 -13.77 16.25 24.32
C PHE A 137 -14.51 14.90 24.36
N GLY A 138 -15.46 14.75 25.28
CA GLY A 138 -16.31 13.56 25.34
C GLY A 138 -17.27 13.46 24.14
N ILE A 139 -17.88 14.59 23.77
CA ILE A 139 -18.76 14.68 22.59
C ILE A 139 -17.96 14.44 21.29
N LEU A 140 -16.76 15.01 21.18
CA LEU A 140 -15.90 14.82 20.03
C LEU A 140 -15.39 13.39 19.93
N GLY A 141 -14.99 12.79 21.06
CA GLY A 141 -14.58 11.38 21.13
C GLY A 141 -15.73 10.42 20.78
N SER A 142 -16.94 10.68 21.27
CA SER A 142 -18.13 9.90 20.92
C SER A 142 -18.49 10.04 19.44
N SER A 143 -18.43 11.26 18.89
CA SER A 143 -18.70 11.53 17.47
C SER A 143 -17.64 10.89 16.56
N PHE A 144 -16.38 10.91 16.98
CA PHE A 144 -15.29 10.22 16.29
C PHE A 144 -15.52 8.71 16.30
N ASN A 145 -15.84 8.12 17.45
CA ASN A 145 -16.13 6.69 17.56
C ASN A 145 -17.34 6.29 16.69
N ALA A 146 -18.43 7.05 16.74
CA ALA A 146 -19.61 6.81 15.90
C ALA A 146 -19.28 6.90 14.41
N SER A 147 -18.44 7.87 14.01
CA SER A 147 -17.96 7.99 12.64
C SER A 147 -17.10 6.80 12.25
N THR A 148 -16.18 6.36 13.12
CA THR A 148 -15.35 5.18 12.85
C THR A 148 -16.16 3.90 12.76
N ASP A 149 -17.22 3.76 13.55
CA ASP A 149 -18.12 2.61 13.50
C ASP A 149 -18.94 2.61 12.20
N LEU A 150 -19.42 3.78 11.78
CA LEU A 150 -20.08 3.95 10.48
C LEU A 150 -19.12 3.59 9.33
N PHE A 151 -17.89 4.12 9.35
CA PHE A 151 -16.89 3.78 8.34
C PHE A 151 -16.53 2.31 8.36
N ARG A 152 -16.47 1.67 9.53
CA ARG A 152 -16.24 0.23 9.65
C ARG A 152 -17.41 -0.55 9.05
N ALA A 153 -18.65 -0.17 9.36
CA ALA A 153 -19.84 -0.83 8.84
C ALA A 153 -19.94 -0.73 7.31
N ILE A 154 -19.58 0.43 6.74
CA ILE A 154 -19.68 0.70 5.30
C ILE A 154 -18.46 0.16 4.54
N LEU A 155 -17.24 0.41 5.02
CA LEU A 155 -16.00 0.13 4.28
C LEU A 155 -15.40 -1.25 4.56
N CYS A 156 -15.73 -1.89 5.69
CA CYS A 156 -15.37 -3.29 5.94
C CYS A 156 -16.37 -4.29 5.33
N GLY A 157 -17.41 -3.80 4.64
CA GLY A 157 -18.30 -4.63 3.85
C GLY A 157 -17.58 -5.34 2.70
N ASP A 158 -18.20 -6.39 2.18
CA ASP A 158 -17.81 -6.95 0.89
C ASP A 158 -18.19 -5.99 -0.22
N LEU A 159 -17.20 -5.65 -1.05
CA LEU A 159 -17.45 -4.90 -2.27
C LEU A 159 -17.89 -5.87 -3.36
N ASP A 160 -18.80 -5.40 -4.19
CA ASP A 160 -19.26 -6.16 -5.35
C ASP A 160 -18.10 -6.46 -6.31
N GLY A 161 -18.17 -7.62 -6.97
CA GLY A 161 -17.12 -8.12 -7.86
C GLY A 161 -16.81 -7.18 -9.02
N ASP A 162 -17.80 -6.43 -9.50
CA ASP A 162 -17.64 -5.46 -10.57
C ASP A 162 -16.93 -4.19 -10.07
N SER A 163 -17.21 -3.78 -8.83
CA SER A 163 -16.51 -2.66 -8.19
C SER A 163 -15.04 -2.99 -7.86
N LEU A 164 -14.73 -4.27 -7.59
CA LEU A 164 -13.36 -4.73 -7.42
C LEU A 164 -12.59 -4.78 -8.75
N LYS A 165 -13.25 -4.98 -9.89
CA LYS A 165 -12.57 -5.06 -11.20
C LYS A 165 -12.33 -3.69 -11.84
N ASP A 166 -13.02 -2.65 -11.39
CA ASP A 166 -12.88 -1.29 -11.91
C ASP A 166 -11.59 -0.62 -11.40
N SER A 167 -10.47 -0.89 -12.08
CA SER A 167 -9.16 -0.31 -11.74
C SER A 167 -9.17 1.22 -11.76
N GLY A 168 -9.98 1.85 -12.61
CA GLY A 168 -10.05 3.31 -12.71
C GLY A 168 -10.62 3.97 -11.45
N ARG A 169 -11.51 3.28 -10.72
CA ARG A 169 -11.99 3.76 -9.41
C ARG A 169 -10.90 3.64 -8.35
N TRP A 170 -10.16 2.54 -8.34
CA TRP A 170 -9.08 2.32 -7.37
C TRP A 170 -7.91 3.27 -7.58
N ASP A 171 -7.54 3.56 -8.83
CA ASP A 171 -6.50 4.53 -9.16
C ASP A 171 -6.88 5.92 -8.67
N ARG A 172 -8.13 6.37 -8.91
CA ARG A 172 -8.62 7.66 -8.40
C ARG A 172 -8.57 7.78 -6.87
N ILE A 173 -8.88 6.69 -6.17
CA ILE A 173 -8.81 6.67 -4.70
C ILE A 173 -7.34 6.65 -4.24
N GLY A 174 -6.48 5.88 -4.91
CA GLY A 174 -5.03 5.83 -4.63
C GLY A 174 -4.33 7.18 -4.87
N ASP A 175 -4.77 7.92 -5.88
CA ASP A 175 -4.28 9.25 -6.22
C ASP A 175 -4.79 10.36 -5.30
N HIS A 176 -5.68 10.06 -4.35
CA HIS A 176 -6.14 11.04 -3.39
C HIS A 176 -4.98 11.49 -2.48
N SER A 177 -4.84 12.81 -2.28
CA SER A 177 -3.71 13.41 -1.53
C SER A 177 -3.56 12.89 -0.08
N ALA A 178 -4.67 12.43 0.52
CA ALA A 178 -4.70 11.79 1.83
C ALA A 178 -4.11 10.36 1.84
N ILE A 179 -4.14 9.67 0.71
CA ILE A 179 -3.75 8.25 0.58
C ILE A 179 -2.38 8.08 -0.06
N GLN A 180 -2.02 8.96 -1.01
CA GLN A 180 -0.86 8.92 -1.92
C GLN A 180 0.50 8.54 -1.30
N ARG A 181 0.64 8.42 0.03
CA ARG A 181 1.90 8.11 0.71
C ARG A 181 1.81 7.13 1.88
N MET A 182 0.65 6.60 2.27
CA MET A 182 0.55 5.88 3.56
C MET A 182 -0.20 4.55 3.56
N ILE A 183 -1.18 4.31 2.67
CA ILE A 183 -2.06 3.14 2.82
C ILE A 183 -2.13 2.37 1.50
N PRO A 184 -1.55 1.16 1.43
CA PRO A 184 -1.73 0.29 0.27
C PRO A 184 -3.21 -0.10 0.13
N LEU A 185 -3.86 0.31 -0.96
CA LEU A 185 -5.24 -0.09 -1.24
C LEU A 185 -5.24 -1.45 -1.91
N SER A 186 -5.76 -2.46 -1.20
CA SER A 186 -5.86 -3.81 -1.71
C SER A 186 -7.21 -4.05 -2.37
N VAL A 187 -7.19 -4.51 -3.62
CA VAL A 187 -8.38 -4.76 -4.44
C VAL A 187 -8.91 -6.19 -4.21
N SER A 188 -9.25 -6.51 -2.96
CA SER A 188 -9.87 -7.80 -2.63
C SER A 188 -10.81 -7.68 -1.43
N ASN A 189 -11.60 -8.72 -1.20
CA ASN A 189 -12.49 -8.82 -0.04
C ASN A 189 -11.87 -9.59 1.14
N SER A 190 -10.56 -9.80 1.13
CA SER A 190 -9.88 -10.36 2.29
C SER A 190 -10.04 -9.45 3.51
N ALA A 191 -10.08 -10.02 4.71
CA ALA A 191 -10.14 -9.26 5.97
C ALA A 191 -9.09 -8.14 6.07
N PRO A 192 -7.79 -8.36 5.73
CA PRO A 192 -6.81 -7.28 5.73
C PRO A 192 -7.09 -6.22 4.68
N ALA A 193 -7.56 -6.58 3.48
CA ALA A 193 -7.90 -5.60 2.45
C ALA A 193 -9.07 -4.70 2.89
N LYS A 194 -10.10 -5.27 3.52
CA LYS A 194 -11.21 -4.52 4.14
C LYS A 194 -10.73 -3.51 5.17
N GLN A 195 -9.82 -3.90 6.05
CA GLN A 195 -9.23 -3.00 7.04
C GLN A 195 -8.46 -1.86 6.39
N MET A 196 -7.64 -2.14 5.38
CA MET A 196 -6.88 -1.11 4.66
C MET A 196 -7.80 -0.10 3.97
N ARG A 197 -8.91 -0.56 3.37
CA ARG A 197 -9.94 0.34 2.81
C ARG A 197 -10.59 1.23 3.86
N ALA A 198 -10.94 0.67 5.02
CA ALA A 198 -11.53 1.43 6.11
C ALA A 198 -10.58 2.50 6.65
N ILE A 199 -9.30 2.16 6.83
CA ILE A 199 -8.26 3.12 7.26
C ILE A 199 -8.07 4.21 6.21
N ALA A 200 -8.06 3.87 4.92
CA ALA A 200 -7.94 4.85 3.84
C ALA A 200 -9.13 5.81 3.79
N GLY A 201 -10.36 5.31 3.95
CA GLY A 201 -11.55 6.14 4.04
C GLY A 201 -11.51 7.10 5.22
N LEU A 202 -11.05 6.61 6.38
CA LEU A 202 -10.90 7.44 7.57
C LEU A 202 -9.84 8.54 7.38
N ALA A 203 -8.73 8.22 6.72
CA ALA A 203 -7.68 9.19 6.42
C ALA A 203 -8.15 10.29 5.45
N MET A 204 -8.95 9.92 4.44
CA MET A 204 -9.60 10.88 3.54
C MET A 204 -10.55 11.80 4.31
N TYR A 205 -11.38 11.22 5.18
CA TYR A 205 -12.33 11.97 6.00
C TYR A 205 -11.63 12.93 6.98
N SER A 206 -10.59 12.47 7.68
CA SER A 206 -9.84 13.33 8.62
C SER A 206 -9.19 14.51 7.91
N ARG A 207 -8.69 14.31 6.68
CA ARG A 207 -8.12 15.41 5.89
C ARG A 207 -9.19 16.40 5.43
N GLY A 208 -10.38 15.92 5.06
CA GLY A 208 -11.52 16.80 4.77
C GLY A 208 -11.94 17.62 5.98
N LEU A 209 -11.93 17.05 7.18
CA LEU A 209 -12.21 17.81 8.41
C LEU A 209 -11.15 18.88 8.68
N ASP A 210 -9.87 18.57 8.51
CA ASP A 210 -8.78 19.53 8.65
C ASP A 210 -8.92 20.69 7.65
N GLU A 211 -9.30 20.37 6.40
CA GLU A 211 -9.43 21.35 5.33
C GLU A 211 -10.68 22.24 5.45
N PHE A 212 -11.81 21.71 5.92
CA PHE A 212 -13.10 22.41 5.87
C PHE A 212 -13.71 22.76 7.24
N ALA A 213 -13.39 22.01 8.30
CA ALA A 213 -14.03 22.19 9.61
C ALA A 213 -13.13 22.88 10.64
N PHE A 214 -11.80 22.77 10.50
CA PHE A 214 -10.84 23.28 11.49
C PHE A 214 -9.96 24.43 10.99
N GLN A 215 -10.26 25.02 9.83
CA GLN A 215 -9.54 26.22 9.41
C GLN A 215 -9.80 27.38 10.37
N PRO A 216 -8.75 28.10 10.82
CA PRO A 216 -8.93 29.32 11.58
C PRO A 216 -9.55 30.38 10.66
N SER A 217 -10.72 30.89 11.05
CA SER A 217 -11.37 32.05 10.44
C SER A 217 -10.57 33.33 10.62
#